data_AF-A0A951NE97-F1
#
_entry.id   AF-A0A951NE97-F1
#
_cell.length_a   1.000
_cell.length_b   1.000
_cell.length_c   1.000
_cell.angle_alpha   90.00
_cell.angle_beta   90.00
_cell.angle_gamma   90.00
#
_symmetry.space_group_name_H-M   'P 1'
#
loop_
_entity.id
_entity.type
_entity.pdbx_description
1 polymer ?
#
loop_
_entity_poly.entity_id
_entity_poly.type
_entity_poly.pdbx_seq_one_letter_code
_entity_poly.pdbx_strand_id
1 'polypeptide(L)'
;VGDELLVKVIDIDLERRRISLSLKQANESGAGGADAAFDPAQYGMAASYDATGEYIYPEGFDPATGEWLPGHEQARDLWEKQYADAQKRFEAHQDQIKRMQAADAEAALPTSYTSSAGDEGEPADGEQDTDAAAASAKPAPAPSGGTLASDEALQALREKLSGGAA
;
A
#
# COMPACT_ATOMS: atom_id res chain seq x y z
N VAL A 1 -4.04 20.05 7.13
CA VAL A 1 -2.95 20.83 7.79
C VAL A 1 -2.86 20.33 9.21
N GLY A 2 -1.68 19.85 9.61
CA GLY A 2 -1.50 19.07 10.85
C GLY A 2 -1.35 17.57 10.60
N ASP A 3 -1.43 17.13 9.34
CA ASP A 3 -1.30 15.73 8.96
C ASP A 3 0.18 15.32 8.93
N GLU A 4 0.49 14.17 9.53
CA GLU A 4 1.80 13.54 9.46
C GLU A 4 1.88 12.67 8.20
N LEU A 5 2.85 12.97 7.33
CA LEU A 5 3.04 12.28 6.06
C LEU A 5 4.49 11.83 5.87
N LEU A 6 4.65 10.59 5.44
CA LEU A 6 5.89 10.04 4.93
C LEU A 6 6.06 10.50 3.48
N VAL A 7 7.20 11.13 3.20
CA VAL A 7 7.56 11.70 1.89
C VAL A 7 8.99 11.32 1.53
N LYS A 8 9.26 11.24 0.23
CA LYS A 8 10.61 10.97 -0.30
C LYS A 8 11.34 12.28 -0.54
N VAL A 9 12.59 12.37 -0.08
CA VAL A 9 13.48 13.48 -0.44
C VAL A 9 13.99 13.24 -1.86
N ILE A 10 13.76 14.20 -2.76
CA ILE A 10 14.11 14.06 -4.19
C ILE A 10 15.27 14.95 -4.62
N ASP A 11 15.46 16.10 -3.97
CA ASP A 11 16.52 17.05 -4.30
C ASP A 11 16.87 17.91 -3.09
N ILE A 12 18.15 18.27 -2.94
CA ILE A 12 18.68 19.07 -1.85
C ILE A 12 19.56 20.17 -2.45
N ASP A 13 19.04 21.39 -2.46
CA ASP A 13 19.72 22.58 -2.95
C ASP A 13 20.30 23.34 -1.75
N LEU A 14 21.60 23.15 -1.49
CA LEU A 14 22.29 23.78 -0.36
C LEU A 14 22.52 25.28 -0.55
N GLU A 15 22.65 25.75 -1.80
CA GLU A 15 22.87 27.17 -2.10
C GLU A 15 21.64 27.99 -1.71
N ARG A 16 20.46 27.47 -2.04
CA ARG A 16 19.18 28.13 -1.74
C ARG A 16 18.54 27.62 -0.45
N ARG A 17 19.17 26.68 0.25
CA ARG A 17 18.66 26.03 1.47
C ARG A 17 17.27 25.43 1.27
N ARG A 18 17.06 24.75 0.13
CA ARG A 18 15.78 24.13 -0.24
C ARG A 18 15.89 22.61 -0.26
N ILE A 19 14.84 21.94 0.20
CA ILE A 19 14.67 20.50 0.10
C ILE A 19 13.39 20.24 -0.69
N SER A 20 13.49 19.45 -1.75
CA SER A 20 12.35 19.04 -2.56
C SER A 20 11.85 17.68 -2.06
N LEU A 21 10.54 17.58 -1.84
CA LEU A 21 9.88 16.41 -1.27
C LEU A 21 8.80 15.89 -2.22
N SER A 22 8.63 14.58 -2.31
CA SER A 22 7.61 13.94 -3.14
C SER A 22 6.82 12.90 -2.36
N LEU A 23 5.51 13.12 -2.27
CA LEU A 23 4.56 12.15 -1.73
C LEU A 23 4.28 11.03 -2.75
N LYS A 24 4.11 11.39 -4.03
CA LYS A 24 3.84 10.43 -5.10
C LYS A 24 4.95 9.40 -5.22
N GLN A 25 6.22 9.85 -5.26
CA GLN A 25 7.34 8.92 -5.37
C GLN A 25 7.53 8.07 -4.12
N ALA A 26 7.14 8.56 -2.94
CA ALA A 26 7.14 7.76 -1.72
C ALA A 26 6.18 6.57 -1.86
N ASN A 27 4.93 6.85 -2.27
CA ASN A 27 3.91 5.82 -2.43
C ASN A 27 4.27 4.77 -3.50
N GLU A 28 4.91 5.21 -4.60
CA GLU A 28 5.29 4.32 -5.72
C GLU A 28 6.52 3.44 -5.43
N SER A 29 7.53 3.95 -4.72
CA SER A 29 8.86 3.30 -4.67
C SER A 29 9.13 2.43 -3.44
N GLY A 30 8.15 2.17 -2.57
CA GLY A 30 8.42 1.43 -1.33
C GLY A 30 7.24 0.62 -0.81
N ALA A 31 6.19 1.29 -0.35
CA ALA A 31 5.13 0.66 0.45
C ALA A 31 3.80 0.41 -0.28
N GLY A 32 3.64 0.92 -1.51
CA GLY A 32 2.33 0.97 -2.20
C GLY A 32 2.05 -0.10 -3.25
N GLY A 33 3.00 -1.00 -3.52
CA GLY A 33 2.83 -2.09 -4.49
C GLY A 33 2.30 -3.39 -3.86
N ALA A 34 1.77 -4.29 -4.68
CA ALA A 34 1.44 -5.65 -4.25
C ALA A 34 2.69 -6.41 -3.73
N ASP A 35 3.87 -6.05 -4.25
CA ASP A 35 5.19 -6.56 -3.86
C ASP A 35 5.91 -5.62 -2.88
N ALA A 36 5.18 -4.83 -2.08
CA ALA A 36 5.78 -3.92 -1.10
C ALA A 36 6.68 -4.67 -0.11
N ALA A 37 7.98 -4.65 -0.37
CA ALA A 37 9.00 -5.24 0.47
C ALA A 37 9.60 -4.18 1.39
N PHE A 38 9.85 -4.57 2.65
CA PHE A 38 10.54 -3.70 3.59
C PHE A 38 12.02 -3.58 3.21
N ASP A 39 12.42 -2.40 2.74
CA ASP A 39 13.82 -2.01 2.56
C ASP A 39 14.23 -1.03 3.67
N PRO A 40 15.00 -1.47 4.68
CA PRO A 40 15.46 -0.61 5.78
C PRO A 40 16.19 0.65 5.31
N ALA A 41 16.89 0.60 4.16
CA ALA A 41 17.63 1.72 3.61
C ALA A 41 16.75 2.89 3.21
N GLN A 42 15.51 2.62 2.76
CA GLN A 42 14.54 3.67 2.46
C GLN A 42 13.98 4.36 3.71
N TYR A 43 14.12 3.75 4.88
CA TYR A 43 13.50 4.22 6.14
C TYR A 43 14.50 4.64 7.22
N GLY A 44 15.74 4.94 6.83
CA GLY A 44 16.75 5.58 7.68
C GLY A 44 17.88 4.66 8.15
N MET A 45 17.93 3.41 7.69
CA MET A 45 19.08 2.53 7.88
C MET A 45 19.91 2.45 6.60
N ALA A 46 20.70 3.50 6.32
CA ALA A 46 21.52 3.55 5.12
C ALA A 46 22.35 2.25 4.99
N ALA A 47 21.99 1.42 4.01
CA ALA A 47 22.74 0.24 3.68
C ALA A 47 24.11 0.69 3.15
N SER A 48 25.17 0.25 3.82
CA SER A 48 26.52 0.43 3.33
C SER A 48 26.83 -0.73 2.39
N TYR A 49 27.31 -0.45 1.20
CA TYR A 49 27.74 -1.46 0.24
C TYR A 49 29.22 -1.29 -0.04
N ASP A 50 29.93 -2.39 -0.24
CA ASP A 50 31.34 -2.34 -0.60
C ASP A 50 31.55 -2.00 -2.09
N ALA A 51 32.81 -1.94 -2.53
CA ALA A 51 33.15 -1.60 -3.92
C ALA A 51 32.63 -2.62 -4.95
N THR A 52 32.21 -3.80 -4.50
CA THR A 52 31.61 -4.86 -5.33
C THR A 52 30.07 -4.87 -5.26
N GLY A 53 29.47 -4.02 -4.43
CA GLY A 53 28.02 -3.92 -4.26
C GLY A 53 27.45 -4.92 -3.24
N GLU A 54 28.30 -5.58 -2.44
CA GLU A 54 27.86 -6.45 -1.36
C GLU A 54 27.53 -5.64 -0.11
N TYR A 55 26.49 -6.06 0.64
CA TYR A 55 26.06 -5.39 1.85
C TYR A 55 27.12 -5.50 2.95
N ILE A 56 27.55 -4.35 3.47
CA ILE A 56 28.46 -4.24 4.60
C ILE A 56 27.64 -4.35 5.88
N TYR A 57 27.82 -5.48 6.55
CA TYR A 57 27.24 -5.71 7.86
C TYR A 57 27.86 -4.77 8.92
N PRO A 58 27.09 -4.38 9.93
CA PRO A 58 27.59 -3.54 11.01
C PRO A 58 28.76 -4.21 11.74
N GLU A 59 29.66 -3.38 12.29
CA GLU A 59 30.86 -3.84 12.99
C GLU A 59 30.48 -4.75 14.17
N GLY A 60 30.99 -5.98 14.14
CA GLY A 60 30.69 -6.99 15.15
C GLY A 60 29.59 -7.99 14.76
N PHE A 61 28.92 -7.82 13.62
CA PHE A 61 28.04 -8.86 13.07
C PHE A 61 28.82 -9.78 12.14
N ASP A 62 28.79 -11.08 12.41
CA ASP A 62 29.40 -12.10 11.56
C ASP A 62 28.35 -12.65 10.57
N PRO A 63 28.45 -12.33 9.26
CA PRO A 63 27.47 -12.80 8.28
C PRO A 63 27.53 -14.29 8.00
N ALA A 64 28.62 -14.98 8.34
CA ALA A 64 28.74 -16.42 8.12
C ALA A 64 27.95 -17.22 9.18
N THR A 65 27.85 -16.68 10.40
CA THR A 65 27.15 -17.32 11.53
C THR A 65 25.80 -16.66 11.83
N GLY A 66 25.59 -15.43 11.38
CA GLY A 66 24.43 -14.61 11.71
C GLY A 66 24.43 -14.12 13.16
N GLU A 67 25.56 -14.17 13.84
CA GLU A 67 25.69 -13.83 15.26
C GLU A 67 26.48 -12.53 15.48
N TRP A 68 26.17 -11.84 16.58
CA TRP A 68 26.96 -10.71 17.05
C TRP A 68 28.12 -11.21 17.91
N LEU A 69 29.32 -10.69 17.64
CA LEU A 69 30.52 -10.97 18.41
C LEU A 69 30.39 -10.40 19.85
N PRO A 70 30.91 -11.10 20.88
CA PRO A 70 30.93 -10.60 22.25
C PRO A 70 31.63 -9.23 22.35
N GLY A 71 31.07 -8.29 23.13
CA GLY A 71 31.63 -6.94 23.28
C GLY A 71 31.08 -5.90 22.29
N HIS A 72 30.25 -6.31 21.32
CA HIS A 72 29.56 -5.42 20.37
C HIS A 72 28.08 -5.20 20.72
N GLU A 73 27.69 -5.35 21.99
CA GLU A 73 26.29 -5.23 22.42
C GLU A 73 25.72 -3.84 22.13
N GLN A 74 26.51 -2.78 22.31
CA GLN A 74 26.08 -1.41 21.99
C GLN A 74 25.81 -1.22 20.48
N ALA A 75 26.62 -1.84 19.63
CA ALA A 75 26.44 -1.78 18.18
C ALA A 75 25.19 -2.56 17.77
N ARG A 76 24.96 -3.74 18.36
CA ARG A 76 23.72 -4.51 18.20
C ARG A 76 22.50 -3.71 18.61
N ASP A 77 22.49 -3.18 19.83
CA ASP A 77 21.33 -2.48 20.38
C ASP A 77 21.00 -1.21 19.55
N LEU A 78 22.02 -0.51 19.04
CA LEU A 78 21.81 0.62 18.13
C LEU A 78 21.23 0.16 16.78
N TRP A 79 21.78 -0.89 16.20
CA TRP A 79 21.31 -1.46 14.94
C TRP A 79 19.86 -1.95 15.05
N GLU A 80 19.54 -2.72 16.09
CA GLU A 80 18.19 -3.21 16.37
C GLU A 80 17.20 -2.05 16.58
N LYS A 81 17.61 -1.00 17.31
CA LYS A 81 16.79 0.20 17.49
C LYS A 81 16.51 0.90 16.17
N GLN A 82 17.54 1.10 15.34
CA GLN A 82 17.38 1.71 14.02
C GLN A 82 16.48 0.88 13.12
N TYR A 83 16.60 -0.45 13.19
CA TYR A 83 15.76 -1.37 12.43
C TYR A 83 14.30 -1.30 12.88
N ALA A 84 14.05 -1.31 14.18
CA ALA A 84 12.71 -1.14 14.75
C ALA A 84 12.10 0.22 14.36
N ASP A 85 12.88 1.29 14.37
CA ASP A 85 12.40 2.62 13.95
C ASP A 85 12.13 2.69 12.44
N ALA A 86 12.97 2.05 11.62
CA ALA A 86 12.75 1.93 10.17
C ALA A 86 11.48 1.13 9.86
N GLN A 87 11.26 0.02 10.57
CA GLN A 87 10.06 -0.80 10.42
C GLN A 87 8.79 -0.02 10.79
N LYS A 88 8.80 0.72 11.91
CA LYS A 88 7.67 1.59 12.28
C LYS A 88 7.34 2.62 11.20
N ARG A 89 8.37 3.22 10.56
CA ARG A 89 8.15 4.17 9.47
C ARG A 89 7.56 3.50 8.23
N PHE A 90 7.99 2.28 7.92
CA PHE A 90 7.42 1.50 6.81
C PHE A 90 5.95 1.16 7.05
N GLU A 91 5.62 0.66 8.25
CA GLU A 91 4.23 0.36 8.63
C GLU A 91 3.34 1.62 8.58
N ALA A 92 3.83 2.75 9.12
CA ALA A 92 3.13 4.03 9.03
C ALA A 92 2.93 4.49 7.58
N HIS A 93 3.90 4.26 6.70
CA HIS A 93 3.79 4.58 5.28
C HIS A 93 2.77 3.69 4.56
N GLN A 94 2.71 2.40 4.88
CA GLN A 94 1.67 1.51 4.37
C GLN A 94 0.28 1.97 4.79
N ASP A 95 0.11 2.35 6.06
CA ASP A 95 -1.19 2.84 6.55
C ASP A 95 -1.58 4.18 5.96
N GLN A 96 -0.60 5.07 5.72
CA GLN A 96 -0.82 6.29 4.93
C GLN A 96 -1.35 5.97 3.52
N ILE A 97 -0.73 5.02 2.82
CA ILE A 97 -1.15 4.65 1.46
C ILE A 97 -2.56 4.07 1.47
N LYS A 98 -2.88 3.17 2.40
CA LYS A 98 -4.24 2.63 2.56
C LYS A 98 -5.25 3.73 2.84
N ARG A 99 -4.92 4.69 3.72
CA ARG A 99 -5.78 5.84 4.04
C ARG A 99 -6.04 6.70 2.80
N MET A 100 -5.01 6.98 2.01
CA MET A 100 -5.13 7.74 0.76
C MET A 100 -5.99 7.00 -0.26
N GLN A 101 -5.76 5.71 -0.47
CA GLN A 101 -6.57 4.88 -1.38
C GLN A 101 -8.04 4.81 -0.95
N ALA A 102 -8.31 4.71 0.34
CA ALA A 102 -9.67 4.74 0.87
C ALA A 102 -10.35 6.10 0.62
N ALA A 103 -9.64 7.20 0.85
CA ALA A 103 -10.15 8.54 0.58
C ALA A 103 -10.40 8.78 -0.92
N ASP A 104 -9.50 8.32 -1.80
CA ASP A 104 -9.69 8.37 -3.26
C ASP A 104 -10.91 7.53 -3.69
N ALA A 105 -11.09 6.33 -3.11
CA ALA A 105 -12.25 5.49 -3.39
C ALA A 105 -13.56 6.11 -2.91
N GLU A 106 -13.57 6.77 -1.74
CA GLU A 106 -14.72 7.51 -1.22
C GLU A 106 -15.06 8.70 -2.12
N ALA A 107 -14.06 9.48 -2.55
CA ALA A 107 -14.23 10.60 -3.46
C ALA A 107 -14.72 10.17 -4.85
N ALA A 108 -14.37 8.95 -5.28
CA ALA A 108 -14.82 8.37 -6.55
C ALA A 108 -16.28 7.86 -6.52
N LEU A 109 -16.92 7.77 -5.34
CA LEU A 109 -18.34 7.42 -5.26
C LEU A 109 -19.17 8.56 -5.88
N PRO A 110 -20.19 8.26 -6.71
CA PRO A 110 -21.10 9.27 -7.21
C PRO A 110 -21.88 9.84 -6.02
N THR A 111 -21.47 11.02 -5.54
CA THR A 111 -22.26 11.77 -4.58
C THR A 111 -23.53 12.21 -5.31
N SER A 112 -24.66 11.65 -4.90
CA SER A 112 -25.98 12.06 -5.41
C SER A 112 -26.31 13.45 -4.88
N TYR A 113 -25.63 14.45 -5.41
CA TYR A 113 -26.11 15.83 -5.42
C TYR A 113 -27.07 15.92 -6.61
N THR A 114 -28.29 15.44 -6.39
CA THR A 114 -29.44 15.92 -7.15
C THR A 114 -29.69 17.34 -6.65
N SER A 115 -29.16 18.33 -7.38
CA SER A 115 -29.70 19.68 -7.29
C SER A 115 -31.18 19.55 -7.65
N SER A 116 -32.02 19.71 -6.63
CA SER A 116 -33.45 19.98 -6.78
C SER A 116 -33.61 21.02 -7.89
N ALA A 117 -34.05 20.55 -9.05
CA ALA A 117 -34.66 21.40 -10.06
C ALA A 117 -36.01 21.83 -9.47
N GLY A 118 -35.94 22.82 -8.57
CA GLY A 118 -37.06 23.68 -8.28
C GLY A 118 -37.11 24.74 -9.38
N ASP A 119 -37.91 24.48 -10.40
CA ASP A 119 -38.65 25.55 -11.09
C ASP A 119 -40.03 24.98 -11.41
N GLU A 120 -41.00 25.42 -10.63
CA GLU A 120 -42.42 25.12 -10.76
C GLU A 120 -42.99 25.91 -11.94
N GLY A 121 -43.66 25.22 -12.87
CA GLY A 121 -44.37 25.80 -14.01
C GLY A 121 -45.31 24.80 -14.66
N GLU A 122 -46.44 24.56 -13.99
CA GLU A 122 -47.63 23.77 -14.39
C GLU A 122 -48.36 24.36 -15.64
N PRO A 123 -49.46 23.75 -16.16
CA PRO A 123 -49.61 22.49 -16.90
C PRO A 123 -50.19 22.70 -18.33
N ALA A 124 -50.14 21.70 -19.20
CA ALA A 124 -51.07 21.62 -20.35
C ALA A 124 -51.28 20.19 -20.84
N ASP A 125 -52.57 19.87 -20.92
CA ASP A 125 -53.28 18.64 -21.22
C ASP A 125 -52.83 17.83 -22.45
N GLY A 126 -52.98 16.51 -22.36
CA GLY A 126 -52.83 15.58 -23.49
C GLY A 126 -52.95 14.10 -23.11
N GLU A 127 -54.15 13.68 -22.73
CA GLU A 127 -54.65 12.28 -22.83
C GLU A 127 -54.48 11.73 -24.26
N GLN A 128 -54.34 10.43 -24.58
CA GLN A 128 -54.75 9.18 -23.93
C GLN A 128 -54.11 7.97 -24.68
N ASP A 129 -54.01 6.83 -23.98
CA ASP A 129 -54.11 5.43 -24.48
C ASP A 129 -52.94 4.83 -25.32
N THR A 130 -52.45 3.60 -25.13
CA THR A 130 -53.11 2.32 -24.79
C THR A 130 -52.15 1.26 -24.20
N ASP A 131 -52.74 0.30 -23.47
CA ASP A 131 -52.38 -1.13 -23.29
C ASP A 131 -51.10 -1.49 -22.50
N ALA A 132 -51.15 -1.92 -21.22
CA ALA A 132 -51.70 -3.14 -20.61
C ALA A 132 -50.70 -4.30 -20.42
N ALA A 133 -50.76 -4.84 -19.21
CA ALA A 133 -50.42 -6.20 -18.77
C ALA A 133 -48.96 -6.57 -18.44
N ALA A 134 -48.76 -6.66 -17.12
CA ALA A 134 -48.39 -7.90 -16.42
C ALA A 134 -46.90 -8.25 -16.23
N ALA A 135 -46.46 -7.96 -15.01
CA ALA A 135 -46.05 -8.95 -14.02
C ALA A 135 -44.66 -9.61 -14.10
N SER A 136 -44.14 -9.76 -12.87
CA SER A 136 -43.20 -10.78 -12.40
C SER A 136 -41.72 -10.48 -12.52
N ALA A 137 -41.22 -10.05 -11.36
CA ALA A 137 -39.87 -10.24 -10.89
C ALA A 137 -39.31 -11.63 -11.25
N LYS A 138 -38.09 -11.64 -11.78
CA LYS A 138 -37.13 -12.73 -11.56
C LYS A 138 -35.69 -12.19 -11.71
N PRO A 139 -34.79 -12.49 -10.75
CA PRO A 139 -33.41 -12.04 -10.80
C PRO A 139 -32.60 -12.89 -11.79
N ALA A 140 -31.61 -12.26 -12.44
CA ALA A 140 -30.57 -12.95 -13.18
C ALA A 140 -29.55 -13.56 -12.18
N PRO A 141 -29.07 -14.79 -12.39
CA PRO A 141 -28.00 -15.36 -11.59
C PRO A 141 -26.65 -14.80 -12.05
N ALA A 142 -25.99 -14.01 -11.22
CA ALA A 142 -24.55 -13.78 -11.34
C ALA A 142 -23.81 -14.96 -10.64
N PRO A 143 -22.71 -15.48 -11.20
CA PRO A 143 -21.95 -16.56 -10.59
C PRO A 143 -21.27 -16.07 -9.30
N SER A 144 -21.86 -16.41 -8.17
CA SER A 144 -21.15 -16.51 -6.89
C SER A 144 -20.21 -17.71 -6.96
N GLY A 145 -18.90 -17.47 -7.09
CA GLY A 145 -17.93 -18.56 -7.19
C GLY A 145 -16.47 -18.09 -7.22
N GLY A 146 -16.14 -17.01 -6.50
CA GLY A 146 -14.76 -16.61 -6.28
C GLY A 146 -14.25 -17.22 -4.98
N THR A 147 -13.55 -18.37 -5.06
CA THR A 147 -12.64 -18.90 -4.01
C THR A 147 -11.92 -20.21 -4.40
N LEU A 148 -12.18 -20.85 -5.54
CA LEU A 148 -11.54 -22.15 -5.85
C LEU A 148 -10.17 -22.04 -6.54
N ALA A 149 -9.84 -20.91 -7.19
CA ALA A 149 -8.54 -20.73 -7.85
C ALA A 149 -7.40 -20.45 -6.86
N SER A 150 -7.70 -19.84 -5.70
CA SER A 150 -6.70 -19.50 -4.70
C SER A 150 -6.34 -20.69 -3.79
N ASP A 151 -7.29 -21.59 -3.52
CA ASP A 151 -7.06 -22.74 -2.64
C ASP A 151 -6.22 -23.83 -3.33
N GLU A 152 -6.47 -24.10 -4.62
CA GLU A 152 -5.66 -25.05 -5.42
C GLU A 152 -4.24 -24.53 -5.65
N ALA A 153 -4.08 -23.22 -5.90
CA ALA A 153 -2.76 -22.60 -6.07
C ALA A 153 -1.93 -22.63 -4.76
N LEU A 154 -2.58 -22.46 -3.60
CA LEU A 154 -1.93 -22.59 -2.30
C LEU A 154 -1.64 -24.05 -1.94
N GLN A 155 -2.49 -24.98 -2.36
CA GLN A 155 -2.27 -26.40 -2.17
C GLN A 155 -1.09 -26.90 -3.03
N ALA A 156 -0.99 -26.45 -4.28
CA ALA A 156 0.16 -26.73 -5.15
C ALA A 156 1.47 -26.15 -4.59
N LEU A 157 1.43 -24.97 -3.95
CA LEU A 157 2.58 -24.38 -3.28
C LEU A 157 2.96 -25.19 -2.03
N ARG A 158 1.98 -25.69 -1.28
CA ARG A 158 2.20 -26.51 -0.08
C ARG A 158 2.76 -27.89 -0.40
N GLU A 159 2.27 -28.55 -1.44
CA GLU A 159 2.81 -29.84 -1.91
C GLU A 159 4.24 -29.68 -2.44
N LYS A 160 4.53 -28.59 -3.16
CA LYS A 160 5.89 -28.29 -3.64
C LYS A 160 6.88 -27.99 -2.51
N LEU A 161 6.40 -27.45 -1.39
CA LEU A 161 7.24 -27.18 -0.21
C LEU A 161 7.41 -28.41 0.69
N SER A 162 6.40 -29.29 0.81
CA SER A 162 6.50 -30.51 1.63
C SER A 162 7.13 -31.70 0.90
N GLY A 163 7.18 -31.70 -0.43
CA GLY A 163 7.76 -32.77 -1.24
C GLY A 163 9.25 -32.61 -1.60
N GLY A 164 9.90 -31.52 -1.17
CA GLY A 164 11.30 -31.19 -1.51
C GLY A 164 12.35 -31.65 -0.50
N ALA A 165 12.00 -32.53 0.45
CA ALA A 165 12.92 -33.10 1.42
C ALA A 165 12.80 -34.63 1.44
N ALA A 166 13.28 -35.27 0.37
CA ALA A 166 13.84 -36.63 0.36
C ALA A 166 14.58 -36.86 -0.96
#